data_AF-A0A350BWW3-F1
#
_entry.id   AF-A0A350BWW3-F1
#
_cell.length_a   1.000
_cell.length_b   1.000
_cell.length_c   1.000
_cell.angle_alpha   90.00
_cell.angle_beta   90.00
_cell.angle_gamma   90.00
#
_symmetry.space_group_name_H-M   'P 1'
#
loop_
_entity.id
_entity.type
_entity.pdbx_description
1 polymer ?
#
loop_
_entity_poly.entity_id
_entity_poly.type
_entity_poly.pdbx_seq_one_letter_code
_entity_poly.pdbx_strand_id
1 'polypeptide(L)'
;MSKLNISNTTASKWTKRLWKWFAYSFLLAILFFASIKFGLWGKLPDTSELENPKTKLASEVYSGDSKVLGKMFYQEDRTNSEYADIPQHLKDALIATEDERFYGHSGIDARALARAIAKLGKDGGGSTITQQLAKNLFHREEVNKSNRIIQKLKEWILASEIEKRYTKDEIILMYFNTVPYGNSFGIKSAAKTYFNKKTIDLKIEEAAVLVGMLKANTYFNPVRNPQNATLRRSVVLKQMMKNDFITQQAYDSLRVLPLVTDHHFVDHNTGMATYFRSYLNKWMKAWTRKYEAETGVKYNIYDDGLKIYTTIDSKLQEYAEMAVNKHMAKLQDQFWSETKRRNKDPWYSEDERGDMVYDPEYPNRMIRGTERYRHLKKQFKSNKDSIEYYLNKPVSMKLFSWKGDIDTILSPMDSLKYTKQIL
;
A
#
# COMPACT_ATOMS: atom_id res chain seq x y z
N MET A 1 -80.43 6.76 27.20
CA MET A 1 -78.98 7.03 27.09
C MET A 1 -78.21 5.72 27.05
N SER A 2 -78.00 5.17 25.85
CA SER A 2 -77.25 3.93 25.63
C SER A 2 -75.76 4.24 25.56
N LYS A 3 -74.96 3.65 26.46
CA LYS A 3 -73.50 3.69 26.40
C LYS A 3 -73.04 2.90 25.18
N LEU A 4 -72.51 3.58 24.18
CA LEU A 4 -71.75 2.99 23.08
C LEU A 4 -70.45 2.41 23.65
N ASN A 5 -70.47 1.11 23.91
CA ASN A 5 -69.30 0.33 24.26
C ASN A 5 -68.49 0.12 22.98
N ILE A 6 -67.53 1.00 22.72
CA ILE A 6 -66.53 0.83 21.65
C ILE A 6 -65.64 -0.31 22.10
N SER A 7 -65.98 -1.52 21.68
CA SER A 7 -65.14 -2.69 21.88
C SER A 7 -63.86 -2.48 21.07
N ASN A 8 -62.75 -2.32 21.79
CA ASN A 8 -61.39 -2.47 21.24
C ASN A 8 -61.22 -3.90 20.76
N THR A 9 -61.79 -4.21 19.59
CA THR A 9 -61.75 -5.54 19.00
C THR A 9 -60.50 -5.69 18.16
N THR A 10 -59.60 -6.49 18.71
CA THR A 10 -58.77 -7.44 17.96
C THR A 10 -57.86 -6.85 16.90
N ALA A 11 -56.61 -6.57 17.28
CA ALA A 11 -55.48 -6.77 16.38
C ALA A 11 -55.66 -8.15 15.69
N SER A 12 -55.97 -8.12 14.39
CA SER A 12 -56.28 -9.28 13.54
C SER A 12 -55.28 -10.42 13.78
N LYS A 13 -55.72 -11.69 13.77
CA LYS A 13 -54.82 -12.86 13.92
C LYS A 13 -53.59 -12.77 13.00
N TRP A 14 -53.72 -12.10 11.85
CA TRP A 14 -52.64 -11.80 10.91
C TRP A 14 -51.64 -10.77 11.44
N THR A 15 -52.08 -9.68 12.08
CA THR A 15 -51.19 -8.71 12.72
C THR A 15 -50.38 -9.37 13.86
N LYS A 16 -51.02 -10.21 14.69
CA LYS A 16 -50.31 -10.95 15.75
C LYS A 16 -49.30 -11.96 15.17
N ARG A 17 -49.63 -12.64 14.07
CA ARG A 17 -48.69 -13.50 13.34
C ARG A 17 -47.53 -12.71 12.76
N LEU A 18 -47.79 -11.57 12.12
CA LEU A 18 -46.77 -10.69 11.54
C LEU A 18 -45.78 -10.21 12.60
N TRP A 19 -46.26 -9.72 13.74
CA TRP A 19 -45.40 -9.30 14.86
C TRP A 19 -44.61 -10.47 15.47
N LYS A 20 -45.18 -11.69 15.53
CA LYS A 20 -44.43 -12.88 15.94
C LYS A 20 -43.31 -13.21 14.94
N TRP A 21 -43.59 -13.21 13.65
CA TRP A 21 -42.57 -13.43 12.61
C TRP A 21 -41.47 -12.37 12.65
N PHE A 22 -41.85 -11.10 12.83
CA PHE A 22 -40.91 -10.01 13.02
C PHE A 22 -40.03 -10.23 14.26
N ALA A 23 -40.62 -10.58 15.41
CA ALA A 23 -39.88 -10.86 16.63
C ALA A 23 -38.94 -12.07 16.49
N TYR A 24 -39.37 -13.15 15.83
CA TYR A 24 -38.51 -14.32 15.55
C TYR A 24 -37.36 -13.97 14.62
N SER A 25 -37.64 -13.22 13.55
CA SER A 25 -36.60 -12.74 12.62
C SER A 25 -35.60 -11.83 13.32
N PHE A 26 -36.08 -10.93 14.17
CA PHE A 26 -35.25 -10.03 14.97
C PHE A 26 -34.38 -10.80 15.97
N LEU A 27 -34.96 -11.78 16.68
CA LEU A 27 -34.21 -12.65 17.59
C LEU A 27 -33.15 -13.48 16.85
N LEU A 28 -33.49 -14.05 15.69
CA LEU A 28 -32.53 -14.77 14.84
C LEU A 28 -31.40 -13.86 14.37
N ALA A 29 -31.70 -12.61 14.01
CA ALA A 29 -30.68 -11.63 13.65
C ALA A 29 -29.75 -11.34 14.85
N ILE A 30 -30.29 -11.11 16.05
CA ILE A 30 -29.49 -10.91 17.26
C ILE A 30 -28.61 -12.13 17.55
N LEU A 31 -29.16 -13.34 17.51
CA LEU A 31 -28.41 -14.57 17.72
C LEU A 31 -27.32 -14.75 16.66
N PHE A 32 -27.59 -14.37 15.41
CA PHE A 32 -26.60 -14.42 14.35
C PHE A 32 -25.45 -13.42 14.59
N PHE A 33 -25.74 -12.17 14.95
CA PHE A 33 -24.70 -11.20 15.33
C PHE A 33 -23.90 -11.66 16.56
N ALA A 34 -24.57 -12.23 17.56
CA ALA A 34 -23.92 -12.82 18.73
C ALA A 34 -22.99 -13.96 18.30
N SER A 35 -23.42 -14.83 17.37
CA SER A 35 -22.58 -15.94 16.89
C SER A 35 -21.29 -15.46 16.23
N ILE A 36 -21.34 -14.36 15.48
CA ILE A 36 -20.15 -13.73 14.87
C ILE A 36 -19.24 -13.16 15.96
N LYS A 37 -19.82 -12.43 16.93
CA LYS A 37 -19.07 -11.84 18.04
C LYS A 37 -18.35 -12.87 18.90
N PHE A 38 -18.99 -14.00 19.19
CA PHE A 38 -18.40 -15.10 19.98
C PHE A 38 -17.47 -16.01 19.18
N GLY A 39 -17.17 -15.68 17.92
CA GLY A 39 -16.12 -16.34 17.14
C GLY A 39 -16.52 -17.66 16.47
N LEU A 40 -17.81 -18.00 16.41
CA LEU A 40 -18.31 -19.18 15.66
C LEU A 40 -17.99 -19.09 14.16
N TRP A 41 -17.65 -17.88 13.67
CA TRP A 41 -17.28 -17.59 12.29
C TRP A 41 -15.83 -17.08 12.16
N GLY A 42 -14.96 -17.54 13.06
CA GLY A 42 -13.59 -17.05 13.22
C GLY A 42 -13.51 -15.83 14.15
N LYS A 43 -12.40 -15.71 14.89
CA LYS A 43 -12.22 -14.66 15.90
C LYS A 43 -12.27 -13.27 15.26
N LEU A 44 -12.71 -12.28 16.04
CA LEU A 44 -12.55 -10.87 15.69
C LEU A 44 -11.12 -10.45 16.08
N PRO A 45 -10.44 -9.62 15.27
CA PRO A 45 -9.17 -9.02 15.67
C PRO A 45 -9.40 -8.14 16.90
N ASP A 46 -8.40 -8.07 17.78
CA ASP A 46 -8.52 -7.26 18.99
C ASP A 46 -8.38 -5.78 18.63
N THR A 47 -9.34 -4.96 19.07
CA THR A 47 -9.27 -3.50 18.97
C THR A 47 -8.09 -2.89 19.74
N SER A 48 -7.49 -3.61 20.70
CA SER A 48 -6.26 -3.16 21.37
C SER A 48 -5.06 -3.06 20.41
N GLU A 49 -5.10 -3.79 19.28
CA GLU A 49 -4.16 -3.60 18.17
C GLU A 49 -4.27 -2.21 17.51
N LEU A 50 -5.30 -1.42 17.82
CA LEU A 50 -5.39 -0.01 17.40
C LEU A 50 -4.75 0.95 18.41
N GLU A 51 -4.75 0.62 19.70
CA GLU A 51 -4.11 1.43 20.77
C GLU A 51 -2.60 1.38 20.62
N ASN A 52 -2.12 0.19 20.28
CA ASN A 52 -0.73 -0.09 20.07
C ASN A 52 -0.68 -1.02 18.86
N PRO A 53 -0.86 -0.51 17.63
CA PRO A 53 -0.54 -1.30 16.45
C PRO A 53 0.89 -1.69 16.71
N LYS A 54 1.18 -2.96 17.03
CA LYS A 54 2.55 -3.45 17.22
C LYS A 54 3.29 -2.92 16.02
N THR A 55 4.06 -1.89 16.30
CA THR A 55 4.26 -0.82 15.35
C THR A 55 4.99 -1.49 14.23
N LYS A 56 4.34 -1.57 13.05
CA LYS A 56 4.94 -2.11 11.83
C LYS A 56 6.07 -1.19 11.38
N LEU A 57 6.99 -0.90 12.28
CA LEU A 57 8.16 -0.08 12.09
C LEU A 57 9.12 -0.93 11.30
N ALA A 58 9.63 -0.34 10.23
CA ALA A 58 10.72 -0.95 9.51
C ALA A 58 11.88 -1.19 10.48
N SER A 59 12.40 -2.41 10.50
CA SER A 59 13.58 -2.72 11.31
C SER A 59 14.76 -1.87 10.85
N GLU A 60 15.54 -1.36 11.77
CA GLU A 60 16.67 -0.47 11.49
C GLU A 60 17.98 -1.24 11.54
N VAL A 61 18.84 -1.01 10.56
CA VAL A 61 20.17 -1.62 10.47
C VAL A 61 21.21 -0.59 10.89
N TYR A 62 22.00 -0.94 11.90
CA TYR A 62 23.07 -0.13 12.45
C TYR A 62 24.43 -0.73 12.11
N SER A 63 25.38 0.13 11.79
CA SER A 63 26.80 -0.20 11.66
C SER A 63 27.43 -0.50 13.02
N GLY A 64 28.65 -1.03 13.02
CA GLY A 64 29.44 -1.25 14.24
C GLY A 64 29.77 0.06 14.97
N ASP A 65 29.83 1.18 14.24
CA ASP A 65 29.96 2.54 14.76
C ASP A 65 28.60 3.23 15.03
N SER A 66 27.52 2.45 15.16
CA SER A 66 26.17 2.92 15.54
C SER A 66 25.49 3.91 14.59
N LYS A 67 25.93 4.00 13.32
CA LYS A 67 25.22 4.76 12.29
C LYS A 67 24.15 3.91 11.63
N VAL A 68 23.03 4.53 11.28
CA VAL A 68 21.96 3.85 10.52
C VAL A 68 22.42 3.63 9.08
N LEU A 69 22.62 2.37 8.70
CA LEU A 69 22.93 1.95 7.34
C LEU A 69 21.67 1.91 6.45
N GLY A 70 20.51 1.73 7.07
CA GLY A 70 19.22 1.82 6.40
C GLY A 70 18.12 1.07 7.15
N LYS A 71 16.93 1.04 6.54
CA LYS A 71 15.77 0.32 7.09
C LYS A 71 15.45 -0.92 6.26
N MET A 72 14.93 -1.95 6.93
CA MET A 72 14.38 -3.17 6.34
C MET A 72 12.86 -3.06 6.34
N PHE A 73 12.29 -2.88 5.16
CA PHE A 73 10.86 -2.92 4.92
C PHE A 73 10.58 -3.85 3.73
N TYR A 74 9.41 -4.49 3.65
CA TYR A 74 9.11 -5.36 2.49
C TYR A 74 8.80 -4.53 1.23
N GLN A 75 8.18 -3.36 1.47
CA GLN A 75 7.70 -2.40 0.47
C GLN A 75 7.08 -1.15 1.14
N GLU A 76 7.16 -1.01 2.46
CA GLU A 76 6.29 -0.14 3.26
C GLU A 76 7.13 0.65 4.26
N ASP A 77 7.43 1.93 3.97
CA ASP A 77 7.96 2.83 5.00
C ASP A 77 6.80 3.34 5.86
N ARG A 78 6.82 2.97 7.15
CA ARG A 78 5.78 3.25 8.14
C ARG A 78 6.38 4.14 9.22
N THR A 79 6.00 5.40 9.19
CA THR A 79 6.29 6.36 10.26
C THR A 79 4.96 6.92 10.74
N ASN A 80 4.71 6.84 12.05
CA ASN A 80 3.46 7.32 12.63
C ASN A 80 3.50 8.85 12.78
N SER A 81 2.41 9.51 12.41
CA SER A 81 2.12 10.90 12.81
C SER A 81 1.59 10.89 14.22
N GLU A 82 1.90 11.94 14.97
CA GLU A 82 1.16 12.28 16.19
C GLU A 82 -0.08 13.11 15.82
N TYR A 83 -1.07 13.19 16.72
CA TYR A 83 -2.27 13.98 16.47
C TYR A 83 -1.95 15.44 16.13
N ALA A 84 -0.99 16.03 16.85
CA ALA A 84 -0.54 17.42 16.65
C ALA A 84 0.08 17.67 15.27
N ASP A 85 0.48 16.61 14.54
CA ASP A 85 1.06 16.72 13.22
C ASP A 85 0.01 16.80 12.09
N ILE A 86 -1.29 16.59 12.38
CA ILE A 86 -2.33 16.49 11.34
C ILE A 86 -3.04 17.85 11.17
N PRO A 87 -2.83 18.55 10.04
CA PRO A 87 -3.50 19.84 9.82
C PRO A 87 -5.00 19.67 9.56
N GLN A 88 -5.79 20.68 9.93
CA GLN A 88 -7.27 20.62 9.82
C GLN A 88 -7.74 20.35 8.39
N HIS A 89 -7.17 21.03 7.40
CA HIS A 89 -7.55 20.86 6.00
C HIS A 89 -7.33 19.43 5.47
N LEU A 90 -6.40 18.66 6.07
CA LEU A 90 -6.21 17.26 5.74
C LEU A 90 -7.33 16.39 6.30
N LYS A 91 -7.77 16.65 7.54
CA LYS A 91 -8.96 16.01 8.14
C LYS A 91 -10.20 16.31 7.30
N ASP A 92 -10.39 17.57 6.94
CA ASP A 92 -11.52 18.04 6.13
C ASP A 92 -11.53 17.38 4.74
N ALA A 93 -10.38 17.25 4.09
CA ALA A 93 -10.25 16.56 2.81
C ALA A 93 -10.70 15.10 2.89
N LEU A 94 -10.29 14.39 3.95
CA LEU A 94 -10.67 13.00 4.19
C LEU A 94 -12.17 12.88 4.44
N ILE A 95 -12.72 13.66 5.37
CA ILE A 95 -14.15 13.67 5.73
C ILE A 95 -14.99 13.98 4.50
N ALA A 96 -14.69 15.06 3.76
CA ALA A 96 -15.46 15.46 2.59
C ALA A 96 -15.52 14.38 1.49
N THR A 97 -14.46 13.57 1.38
CA THR A 97 -14.30 12.60 0.29
C THR A 97 -14.81 11.22 0.65
N GLU A 98 -14.47 10.73 1.84
CA GLU A 98 -14.73 9.35 2.26
C GLU A 98 -15.98 9.23 3.14
N ASP A 99 -16.29 10.25 3.95
CA ASP A 99 -17.37 10.16 4.95
C ASP A 99 -17.89 11.54 5.40
N GLU A 100 -18.72 12.18 4.56
CA GLU A 100 -19.23 13.56 4.76
C GLU A 100 -19.96 13.78 6.10
N ARG A 101 -20.50 12.72 6.71
CA ARG A 101 -21.24 12.76 7.99
C ARG A 101 -20.48 12.08 9.11
N PHE A 102 -19.15 11.98 9.01
CA PHE A 102 -18.31 11.24 9.94
C PHE A 102 -18.63 11.51 11.42
N TYR A 103 -18.79 12.79 11.81
CA TYR A 103 -19.09 13.17 13.19
C TYR A 103 -20.54 12.88 13.63
N GLY A 104 -21.46 12.62 12.70
CA GLY A 104 -22.89 12.45 12.94
C GLY A 104 -23.36 11.00 13.11
N HIS A 105 -22.47 10.01 13.07
CA HIS A 105 -22.82 8.59 13.23
C HIS A 105 -21.82 7.85 14.12
N SER A 106 -22.17 6.65 14.60
CA SER A 106 -21.31 5.80 15.45
C SER A 106 -20.78 4.59 14.68
N GLY A 107 -19.93 4.86 13.67
CA GLY A 107 -19.29 3.83 12.84
C GLY A 107 -20.06 3.38 11.60
N ILE A 108 -21.39 3.46 11.58
CA ILE A 108 -22.21 3.10 10.41
C ILE A 108 -23.12 4.26 10.06
N ASP A 109 -22.98 4.80 8.84
CA ASP A 109 -23.92 5.77 8.31
C ASP A 109 -25.08 5.06 7.60
N ALA A 110 -26.22 4.97 8.31
CA ALA A 110 -27.44 4.35 7.79
C ALA A 110 -27.96 5.04 6.52
N ARG A 111 -27.81 6.37 6.39
CA ARG A 111 -28.24 7.12 5.21
C ARG A 111 -27.34 6.82 4.02
N ALA A 112 -26.02 6.80 4.22
CA ALA A 112 -25.07 6.43 3.17
C ALA A 112 -25.28 4.98 2.71
N LEU A 113 -25.50 4.05 3.65
CA LEU A 113 -25.79 2.65 3.36
C LEU A 113 -27.08 2.48 2.54
N ALA A 114 -28.18 3.12 2.97
CA ALA A 114 -29.46 3.06 2.26
C ALA A 114 -29.33 3.61 0.83
N ARG A 115 -28.62 4.74 0.65
CA ARG A 115 -28.34 5.30 -0.68
C ARG A 115 -27.50 4.34 -1.55
N ALA A 116 -26.47 3.72 -0.97
CA ALA A 116 -25.61 2.78 -1.69
C ALA A 116 -26.40 1.56 -2.16
N ILE A 117 -27.31 1.02 -1.33
CA ILE A 117 -28.19 -0.09 -1.70
C ILE A 117 -29.16 0.33 -2.80
N ALA A 118 -29.86 1.46 -2.62
CA ALA A 118 -30.86 1.96 -3.58
C ALA A 118 -30.26 2.23 -4.97
N LYS A 119 -29.00 2.67 -5.01
CA LYS A 119 -28.28 2.99 -6.26
C LYS A 119 -27.37 1.86 -6.74
N LEU A 120 -27.46 0.66 -6.14
CA LEU A 120 -26.62 -0.50 -6.45
C LEU A 120 -25.11 -0.17 -6.45
N GLY A 121 -24.68 0.75 -5.59
CA GLY A 121 -23.29 1.22 -5.46
C GLY A 121 -22.78 2.12 -6.59
N LYS A 122 -23.63 2.53 -7.56
CA LYS A 122 -23.21 3.34 -8.72
C LYS A 122 -22.75 4.75 -8.38
N ASP A 123 -23.33 5.37 -7.35
CA ASP A 123 -23.05 6.77 -6.96
C ASP A 123 -22.15 6.91 -5.73
N GLY A 124 -21.38 5.86 -5.39
CA GLY A 124 -20.43 5.87 -4.29
C GLY A 124 -20.57 4.68 -3.33
N GLY A 125 -19.54 4.47 -2.51
CA GLY A 125 -19.53 3.45 -1.47
C GLY A 125 -20.27 3.94 -0.22
N GLY A 126 -21.02 3.05 0.43
CA GLY A 126 -21.68 3.34 1.72
C GLY A 126 -20.81 3.02 2.93
N SER A 127 -19.48 2.91 2.78
CA SER A 127 -18.57 2.57 3.89
C SER A 127 -17.98 3.82 4.51
N THR A 128 -17.97 3.87 5.84
CA THR A 128 -17.46 4.98 6.66
C THR A 128 -15.95 4.88 6.89
N ILE A 129 -15.31 5.95 7.36
CA ILE A 129 -13.88 5.94 7.74
C ILE A 129 -13.61 4.85 8.78
N THR A 130 -14.46 4.72 9.80
CA THR A 130 -14.33 3.72 10.86
C THR A 130 -14.45 2.29 10.32
N GLN A 131 -15.35 2.03 9.36
CA GLN A 131 -15.44 0.72 8.71
C GLN A 131 -14.19 0.41 7.88
N GLN A 132 -13.64 1.41 7.19
CA GLN A 132 -12.40 1.23 6.45
C GLN A 132 -11.21 0.97 7.39
N LEU A 133 -11.14 1.66 8.54
CA LEU A 133 -10.16 1.37 9.59
C LEU A 133 -10.31 -0.05 10.14
N ALA A 134 -11.53 -0.46 10.49
CA ALA A 134 -11.83 -1.82 10.93
C ALA A 134 -11.41 -2.86 9.89
N LYS A 135 -11.63 -2.58 8.60
CA LYS A 135 -11.21 -3.45 7.50
C LYS A 135 -9.69 -3.62 7.45
N ASN A 136 -8.91 -2.59 7.77
CA ASN A 136 -7.44 -2.63 7.74
C ASN A 136 -6.84 -3.54 8.83
N LEU A 137 -7.59 -3.84 9.89
CA LEU A 137 -7.17 -4.76 10.96
C LEU A 137 -7.25 -6.24 10.56
N PHE A 138 -8.00 -6.58 9.50
CA PHE A 138 -8.06 -7.96 9.04
C PHE A 138 -6.81 -8.30 8.21
N HIS A 139 -6.09 -9.34 8.62
CA HIS A 139 -4.93 -9.86 7.89
C HIS A 139 -5.34 -10.38 6.50
N ARG A 140 -4.49 -10.15 5.48
CA ARG A 140 -4.74 -10.56 4.08
C ARG A 140 -5.02 -12.07 3.92
N GLU A 141 -4.59 -12.88 4.88
CA GLU A 141 -4.68 -14.35 4.85
C GLU A 141 -6.08 -14.89 5.23
N GLU A 142 -6.97 -14.08 5.82
CA GLU A 142 -8.31 -14.54 6.25
C GLU A 142 -9.41 -14.35 5.19
N VAL A 143 -9.10 -13.79 4.03
CA VAL A 143 -10.11 -13.36 3.04
C VAL A 143 -10.48 -14.49 2.08
N ASN A 144 -11.20 -15.50 2.57
CA ASN A 144 -11.92 -16.43 1.71
C ASN A 144 -13.06 -15.67 0.99
N LYS A 145 -13.03 -15.64 -0.36
CA LYS A 145 -14.04 -14.93 -1.19
C LYS A 145 -15.48 -15.38 -0.92
N SER A 146 -15.69 -16.59 -0.41
CA SER A 146 -17.00 -17.15 -0.04
C SER A 146 -17.65 -16.48 1.18
N ASN A 147 -16.91 -15.72 2.01
CA ASN A 147 -17.42 -15.14 3.26
C ASN A 147 -17.49 -13.60 3.29
N ARG A 148 -17.59 -12.94 2.13
CA ARG A 148 -17.57 -11.46 2.04
C ARG A 148 -18.68 -10.77 2.86
N ILE A 149 -19.86 -11.38 2.96
CA ILE A 149 -20.97 -10.85 3.79
C ILE A 149 -20.60 -10.91 5.26
N ILE A 150 -20.07 -12.05 5.73
CA ILE A 150 -19.63 -12.22 7.12
C ILE A 150 -18.50 -11.24 7.44
N GLN A 151 -17.52 -11.07 6.53
CA GLN A 151 -16.48 -10.07 6.70
C GLN A 151 -17.06 -8.65 6.86
N LYS A 152 -18.06 -8.29 6.05
CA LYS A 152 -18.68 -6.97 6.15
C LYS A 152 -19.43 -6.77 7.48
N LEU A 153 -20.05 -7.83 8.01
CA LEU A 153 -20.68 -7.80 9.34
C LEU A 153 -19.64 -7.72 10.47
N LYS A 154 -18.49 -8.39 10.32
CA LYS A 154 -17.35 -8.24 11.24
C LYS A 154 -16.82 -6.81 11.23
N GLU A 155 -16.67 -6.18 10.06
CA GLU A 155 -16.32 -4.75 9.94
C GLU A 155 -17.32 -3.85 10.68
N TRP A 156 -18.63 -4.14 10.62
CA TRP A 156 -19.66 -3.37 11.32
C TRP A 156 -19.58 -3.49 12.84
N ILE A 157 -19.41 -4.71 13.35
CA ILE A 157 -19.23 -4.96 14.79
C ILE A 157 -17.99 -4.21 15.28
N LEU A 158 -16.88 -4.39 14.58
CA LEU A 158 -15.60 -3.79 14.95
C LEU A 158 -15.63 -2.26 14.86
N ALA A 159 -16.25 -1.69 13.82
CA ALA A 159 -16.43 -0.24 13.72
C ALA A 159 -17.25 0.32 14.90
N SER A 160 -18.30 -0.38 15.34
CA SER A 160 -19.07 0.02 16.52
C SER A 160 -18.25 -0.08 17.82
N GLU A 161 -17.35 -1.06 17.94
CA GLU A 161 -16.46 -1.20 19.09
C GLU A 161 -15.39 -0.10 19.12
N ILE A 162 -14.81 0.23 17.97
CA ILE A 162 -13.86 1.35 17.82
C ILE A 162 -14.52 2.66 18.26
N GLU A 163 -15.72 2.96 17.77
CA GLU A 163 -16.44 4.21 18.07
C GLU A 163 -16.90 4.34 19.53
N LYS A 164 -16.90 3.24 20.28
CA LYS A 164 -17.18 3.26 21.73
C LYS A 164 -15.94 3.54 22.56
N ARG A 165 -14.75 3.23 22.03
CA ARG A 165 -13.48 3.32 22.75
C ARG A 165 -12.69 4.58 22.40
N TYR A 166 -12.85 5.09 21.19
CA TYR A 166 -12.04 6.20 20.67
C TYR A 166 -12.91 7.37 20.22
N THR A 167 -12.35 8.55 20.37
CA THR A 167 -12.88 9.78 19.79
C THR A 167 -12.73 9.77 18.27
N LYS A 168 -13.56 10.58 17.60
CA LYS A 168 -13.53 10.74 16.13
C LYS A 168 -12.16 11.15 15.60
N ASP A 169 -11.48 11.99 16.36
CA ASP A 169 -10.18 12.53 16.02
C ASP A 169 -9.07 11.49 16.15
N GLU A 170 -9.13 10.63 17.17
CA GLU A 170 -8.24 9.46 17.29
C GLU A 170 -8.48 8.46 16.17
N ILE A 171 -9.74 8.24 15.77
CA ILE A 171 -10.08 7.37 14.63
C ILE A 171 -9.46 7.88 13.33
N ILE A 172 -9.52 9.20 13.07
CA ILE A 172 -8.88 9.82 11.91
C ILE A 172 -7.36 9.63 11.95
N LEU A 173 -6.73 9.83 13.12
CA LEU A 173 -5.29 9.63 13.31
C LEU A 173 -4.89 8.18 13.02
N MET A 174 -5.58 7.21 13.62
CA MET A 174 -5.33 5.79 13.41
C MET A 174 -5.56 5.39 11.94
N TYR A 175 -6.59 5.93 11.31
CA TYR A 175 -6.83 5.75 9.88
C TYR A 175 -5.65 6.26 9.05
N PHE A 176 -5.25 7.51 9.26
CA PHE A 176 -4.14 8.12 8.53
C PHE A 176 -2.81 7.39 8.72
N ASN A 177 -2.55 6.80 9.88
CA ASN A 177 -1.33 6.04 10.17
C ASN A 177 -1.36 4.62 9.58
N THR A 178 -2.54 4.06 9.29
CA THR A 178 -2.68 2.67 8.82
C THR A 178 -2.87 2.54 7.31
N VAL A 179 -3.42 3.57 6.65
CA VAL A 179 -3.72 3.48 5.22
C VAL A 179 -2.46 3.54 4.32
N PRO A 180 -2.46 2.78 3.21
CA PRO A 180 -1.38 2.80 2.25
C PRO A 180 -1.44 4.01 1.29
N TYR A 181 -0.28 4.48 0.86
CA TYR A 181 -0.03 5.51 -0.17
C TYR A 181 1.05 5.03 -1.12
N GLY A 182 0.71 4.09 -2.00
CA GLY A 182 1.69 3.43 -2.89
C GLY A 182 2.60 2.49 -2.10
N ASN A 183 3.91 2.80 -2.06
CA ASN A 183 4.92 2.06 -1.31
C ASN A 183 5.19 2.67 0.09
N SER A 184 4.42 3.66 0.50
CA SER A 184 4.48 4.22 1.85
C SER A 184 3.19 3.90 2.59
N PHE A 185 3.26 3.73 3.90
CA PHE A 185 2.09 3.55 4.74
C PHE A 185 2.09 4.61 5.82
N GLY A 186 0.92 5.18 6.09
CA GLY A 186 0.83 6.32 6.97
C GLY A 186 1.01 7.65 6.23
N ILE A 187 0.26 8.66 6.66
CA ILE A 187 0.28 9.98 6.06
C ILE A 187 1.66 10.67 6.20
N LYS A 188 2.39 10.43 7.30
CA LYS A 188 3.72 11.04 7.52
C LYS A 188 4.73 10.58 6.48
N SER A 189 4.80 9.27 6.29
CA SER A 189 5.63 8.69 5.24
C SER A 189 5.21 9.22 3.87
N ALA A 190 3.91 9.33 3.59
CA ALA A 190 3.43 9.84 2.32
C ALA A 190 3.79 11.32 2.09
N ALA A 191 3.63 12.19 3.10
CA ALA A 191 4.00 13.60 3.04
C ALA A 191 5.49 13.77 2.72
N LYS A 192 6.35 12.97 3.36
CA LYS A 192 7.79 12.95 3.11
C LYS A 192 8.12 12.39 1.72
N THR A 193 7.49 11.27 1.33
CA THR A 193 7.77 10.60 0.06
C THR A 193 7.35 11.41 -1.15
N TYR A 194 6.20 12.10 -1.12
CA TYR A 194 5.65 12.77 -2.30
C TYR A 194 5.93 14.28 -2.36
N PHE A 195 6.12 14.92 -1.20
CA PHE A 195 6.27 16.38 -1.10
C PHE A 195 7.48 16.81 -0.25
N ASN A 196 8.27 15.86 0.28
CA ASN A 196 9.43 16.13 1.14
C ASN A 196 9.11 16.96 2.41
N LYS A 197 7.86 16.94 2.86
CA LYS A 197 7.35 17.80 3.96
C LYS A 197 7.01 17.02 5.22
N LYS A 198 6.92 17.74 6.34
CA LYS A 198 6.22 17.23 7.53
C LYS A 198 4.71 17.26 7.24
N THR A 199 3.96 16.38 7.89
CA THR A 199 2.50 16.31 7.72
C THR A 199 1.81 17.65 7.99
N ILE A 200 2.27 18.39 9.01
CA ILE A 200 1.71 19.69 9.40
C ILE A 200 1.96 20.80 8.36
N ASP A 201 2.99 20.65 7.53
CA ASP A 201 3.39 21.63 6.51
C ASP A 201 2.71 21.38 5.15
N LEU A 202 1.85 20.35 5.07
CA LEU A 202 1.07 20.07 3.87
C LEU A 202 0.14 21.25 3.55
N LYS A 203 0.01 21.55 2.26
CA LYS A 203 -1.00 22.49 1.77
C LYS A 203 -2.29 21.77 1.40
N ILE A 204 -3.37 22.53 1.20
CA ILE A 204 -4.71 22.00 0.87
C ILE A 204 -4.67 21.14 -0.40
N GLU A 205 -3.98 21.61 -1.45
CA GLU A 205 -3.84 20.89 -2.71
C GLU A 205 -3.02 19.60 -2.60
N GLU A 206 -2.04 19.57 -1.69
CA GLU A 206 -1.20 18.40 -1.41
C GLU A 206 -1.96 17.37 -0.58
N ALA A 207 -2.68 17.82 0.45
CA ALA A 207 -3.61 16.99 1.22
C ALA A 207 -4.68 16.37 0.31
N ALA A 208 -5.23 17.14 -0.63
CA ALA A 208 -6.20 16.65 -1.60
C ALA A 208 -5.61 15.58 -2.55
N VAL A 209 -4.32 15.65 -2.89
CA VAL A 209 -3.63 14.59 -3.64
C VAL A 209 -3.53 13.32 -2.79
N LEU A 210 -3.03 13.43 -1.55
CA LEU A 210 -2.84 12.27 -0.68
C LEU A 210 -4.17 11.57 -0.37
N VAL A 211 -5.20 12.32 0.03
CA VAL A 211 -6.55 11.77 0.22
C VAL A 211 -7.11 11.19 -1.08
N GLY A 212 -6.85 11.84 -2.21
CA GLY A 212 -7.24 11.34 -3.53
C GLY A 212 -6.68 9.95 -3.85
N MET A 213 -5.46 9.67 -3.40
CA MET A 213 -4.79 8.39 -3.60
C MET A 213 -5.50 7.23 -2.91
N LEU A 214 -6.14 7.44 -1.75
CA LEU A 214 -6.77 6.39 -0.93
C LEU A 214 -7.79 5.55 -1.69
N LYS A 215 -8.46 6.13 -2.69
CA LYS A 215 -9.40 5.41 -3.55
C LYS A 215 -8.71 4.32 -4.39
N ALA A 216 -7.51 4.59 -4.90
CA ALA A 216 -6.73 3.66 -5.72
C ALA A 216 -5.26 4.10 -5.81
N ASN A 217 -4.46 3.65 -4.85
CA ASN A 217 -3.09 4.12 -4.59
C ASN A 217 -2.16 4.11 -5.80
N THR A 218 -2.23 3.09 -6.64
CA THR A 218 -1.38 2.96 -7.84
C THR A 218 -1.90 3.82 -8.98
N TYR A 219 -3.21 3.85 -9.18
CA TYR A 219 -3.86 4.52 -10.31
C TYR A 219 -3.83 6.04 -10.17
N PHE A 220 -3.98 6.55 -8.95
CA PHE A 220 -3.93 7.98 -8.62
C PHE A 220 -2.58 8.43 -8.03
N ASN A 221 -1.52 7.62 -8.17
CA ASN A 221 -0.18 7.99 -7.73
C ASN A 221 0.32 9.22 -8.53
N PRO A 222 0.71 10.33 -7.88
CA PRO A 222 1.05 11.58 -8.55
C PRO A 222 2.35 11.52 -9.36
N VAL A 223 3.27 10.62 -9.02
CA VAL A 223 4.53 10.41 -9.75
C VAL A 223 4.32 9.48 -10.93
N ARG A 224 3.57 8.39 -10.75
CA ARG A 224 3.34 7.40 -11.82
C ARG A 224 2.29 7.85 -12.83
N ASN A 225 1.24 8.52 -12.36
CA ASN A 225 0.06 8.87 -13.15
C ASN A 225 -0.39 10.33 -12.84
N PRO A 226 0.44 11.34 -13.17
CA PRO A 226 0.19 12.73 -12.77
C PRO A 226 -1.13 13.30 -13.28
N GLN A 227 -1.56 12.92 -14.48
CA GLN A 227 -2.84 13.35 -15.05
C GLN A 227 -4.03 12.83 -14.23
N ASN A 228 -4.04 11.52 -13.91
CA ASN A 228 -5.08 10.91 -13.10
C ASN A 228 -5.10 11.49 -11.68
N ALA A 229 -3.92 11.71 -11.09
CA ALA A 229 -3.79 12.32 -9.78
C ALA A 229 -4.34 13.75 -9.75
N THR A 230 -4.06 14.56 -10.78
CA THR A 230 -4.58 15.94 -10.90
C THR A 230 -6.10 15.98 -11.01
N LEU A 231 -6.68 15.08 -11.82
CA LEU A 231 -8.13 14.94 -11.93
C LEU A 231 -8.74 14.52 -10.59
N ARG A 232 -8.12 13.56 -9.89
CA ARG A 232 -8.60 13.08 -8.60
C ARG A 232 -8.49 14.14 -7.50
N ARG A 233 -7.39 14.90 -7.44
CA ARG A 233 -7.21 16.07 -6.57
C ARG A 233 -8.37 17.06 -6.76
N SER A 234 -8.72 17.36 -8.01
CA SER A 234 -9.82 18.28 -8.33
C SER A 234 -11.18 17.77 -7.85
N VAL A 235 -11.39 16.44 -7.84
CA VAL A 235 -12.59 15.84 -7.25
C VAL A 235 -12.60 16.01 -5.73
N VAL A 236 -11.47 15.78 -5.04
CA VAL A 236 -11.37 15.99 -3.58
C VAL A 236 -11.65 17.44 -3.22
N LEU A 237 -10.99 18.39 -3.88
CA LEU A 237 -11.23 19.83 -3.67
C LEU A 237 -12.70 20.20 -3.90
N LYS A 238 -13.35 19.61 -4.92
CA LYS A 238 -14.78 19.84 -5.19
C LYS A 238 -15.66 19.33 -4.06
N GLN A 239 -15.31 18.20 -3.45
CA GLN A 239 -16.03 17.67 -2.31
C GLN A 239 -15.81 18.53 -1.06
N MET A 240 -14.60 19.02 -0.82
CA MET A 240 -14.31 19.95 0.27
C MET A 240 -15.16 21.22 0.16
N MET A 241 -15.25 21.79 -1.03
CA MET A 241 -16.07 22.97 -1.30
C MET A 241 -17.57 22.70 -1.08
N LYS A 242 -18.08 21.56 -1.56
CA LYS A 242 -19.50 21.17 -1.35
C LYS A 242 -19.88 20.96 0.11
N ASN A 243 -18.91 20.67 0.97
CA ASN A 243 -19.09 20.51 2.41
C ASN A 243 -18.63 21.78 3.17
N ASP A 244 -18.49 22.92 2.48
CA ASP A 244 -18.15 24.23 3.04
C ASP A 244 -16.79 24.30 3.77
N PHE A 245 -15.89 23.32 3.56
CA PHE A 245 -14.54 23.34 4.13
C PHE A 245 -13.59 24.32 3.42
N ILE A 246 -13.89 24.64 2.15
CA ILE A 246 -13.18 25.66 1.38
C ILE A 246 -14.19 26.50 0.61
N THR A 247 -13.85 27.76 0.36
CA THR A 247 -14.70 28.65 -0.44
C THR A 247 -14.66 28.29 -1.92
N GLN A 248 -15.67 28.71 -2.69
CA GLN A 248 -15.69 28.61 -4.15
C GLN A 248 -14.43 29.25 -4.77
N GLN A 249 -14.01 30.41 -4.28
CA GLN A 249 -12.81 31.11 -4.74
C GLN A 249 -11.54 30.28 -4.50
N ALA A 250 -11.41 29.66 -3.31
CA ALA A 250 -10.30 28.77 -3.00
C ALA A 250 -10.32 27.54 -3.92
N TYR A 251 -11.49 26.93 -4.15
CA TYR A 251 -11.64 25.80 -5.09
C TYR A 251 -11.17 26.16 -6.50
N ASP A 252 -11.63 27.29 -7.04
CA ASP A 252 -11.29 27.72 -8.40
C ASP A 252 -9.80 28.01 -8.56
N SER A 253 -9.17 28.59 -7.53
CA SER A 253 -7.74 28.87 -7.50
C SER A 253 -6.90 27.59 -7.37
N LEU A 254 -7.25 26.69 -6.43
CA LEU A 254 -6.49 25.48 -6.14
C LEU A 254 -6.60 24.42 -7.25
N ARG A 255 -7.75 24.35 -7.93
CA ARG A 255 -8.00 23.38 -9.02
C ARG A 255 -7.00 23.55 -10.17
N VAL A 256 -6.65 24.79 -10.52
CA VAL A 256 -5.81 25.11 -11.68
C VAL A 256 -4.31 25.06 -11.38
N LEU A 257 -3.92 24.96 -10.11
CA LEU A 257 -2.51 24.88 -9.73
C LEU A 257 -1.84 23.64 -10.36
N PRO A 258 -0.62 23.76 -10.89
CA PRO A 258 0.11 22.59 -11.38
C PRO A 258 0.33 21.59 -10.25
N LEU A 259 0.31 20.30 -10.58
CA LEU A 259 0.71 19.26 -9.64
C LEU A 259 2.24 19.26 -9.54
N VAL A 260 2.75 19.78 -8.43
CA VAL A 260 4.18 19.76 -8.10
C VAL A 260 4.43 18.68 -7.05
N THR A 261 5.42 17.83 -7.28
CA THR A 261 5.87 16.81 -6.32
C THR A 261 7.37 16.99 -6.11
N ASP A 262 7.82 16.85 -4.87
CA ASP A 262 9.24 16.78 -4.50
C ASP A 262 9.47 15.38 -3.91
N HIS A 263 9.53 14.40 -4.81
CA HIS A 263 9.42 13.01 -4.42
C HIS A 263 10.78 12.40 -4.06
N HIS A 264 10.86 11.84 -2.85
CA HIS A 264 12.01 11.07 -2.39
C HIS A 264 11.53 9.69 -1.97
N PHE A 265 11.62 8.74 -2.89
CA PHE A 265 11.40 7.34 -2.53
C PHE A 265 12.63 6.85 -1.78
N VAL A 266 12.44 6.43 -0.52
CA VAL A 266 13.43 5.61 0.17
C VAL A 266 13.40 4.23 -0.49
N ASP A 267 14.32 3.97 -1.41
CA ASP A 267 14.46 2.67 -2.07
C ASP A 267 15.49 1.81 -1.32
N HIS A 268 15.26 0.50 -1.25
CA HIS A 268 16.23 -0.48 -0.73
C HIS A 268 17.55 -0.46 -1.48
N ASN A 269 17.54 0.02 -2.72
CA ASN A 269 18.71 0.16 -3.57
C ASN A 269 19.44 1.51 -3.40
N THR A 270 19.00 2.34 -2.46
CA THR A 270 19.63 3.63 -2.16
C THR A 270 20.20 3.66 -0.75
N GLY A 271 21.26 4.46 -0.57
CA GLY A 271 22.00 4.59 0.68
C GLY A 271 23.23 3.68 0.76
N MET A 272 23.88 3.68 1.91
CA MET A 272 25.12 2.93 2.16
C MET A 272 24.83 1.42 2.26
N ALA A 273 25.82 0.61 1.89
CA ALA A 273 25.88 -0.84 2.09
C ALA A 273 24.75 -1.62 1.40
N THR A 274 24.29 -1.21 0.22
CA THR A 274 23.13 -1.84 -0.46
C THR A 274 23.29 -3.35 -0.67
N TYR A 275 24.46 -3.78 -1.13
CA TYR A 275 24.79 -5.21 -1.30
C TYR A 275 24.71 -5.96 0.04
N PHE A 276 25.36 -5.42 1.07
CA PHE A 276 25.36 -6.02 2.40
C PHE A 276 23.95 -6.07 3.01
N ARG A 277 23.16 -5.00 2.87
CA ARG A 277 21.76 -4.95 3.33
C ARG A 277 20.91 -6.01 2.63
N SER A 278 21.13 -6.26 1.35
CA SER A 278 20.47 -7.34 0.60
C SER A 278 20.86 -8.73 1.13
N TYR A 279 22.15 -8.94 1.40
CA TYR A 279 22.64 -10.17 2.04
C TYR A 279 22.05 -10.35 3.45
N LEU A 280 22.12 -9.31 4.29
CA LEU A 280 21.57 -9.28 5.64
C LEU A 280 20.08 -9.60 5.66
N ASN A 281 19.31 -9.12 4.67
CA ASN A 281 17.90 -9.44 4.54
C ASN A 281 17.66 -10.95 4.34
N LYS A 282 18.45 -11.60 3.47
CA LYS A 282 18.40 -13.07 3.29
C LYS A 282 18.79 -13.80 4.57
N TRP A 283 19.84 -13.34 5.24
CA TRP A 283 20.33 -13.93 6.48
C TRP A 283 19.29 -13.82 7.60
N MET A 284 18.71 -12.64 7.82
CA MET A 284 17.69 -12.38 8.83
C MET A 284 16.44 -13.24 8.62
N LYS A 285 16.01 -13.49 7.37
CA LYS A 285 14.91 -14.43 7.08
C LYS A 285 15.20 -15.87 7.50
N ALA A 286 16.44 -16.32 7.30
CA ALA A 286 16.84 -17.65 7.73
C ALA A 286 16.91 -17.72 9.26
N TRP A 287 17.45 -16.67 9.88
CA TRP A 287 17.55 -16.55 11.33
C TRP A 287 16.17 -16.56 12.01
N THR A 288 15.19 -15.76 11.55
CA THR A 288 13.86 -15.71 12.20
C THR A 288 13.12 -17.04 12.13
N ARG A 289 13.24 -17.78 11.02
CA ARG A 289 12.66 -19.13 10.90
C ARG A 289 13.27 -20.11 11.90
N LYS A 290 14.59 -20.05 12.07
CA LYS A 290 15.30 -20.89 13.05
C LYS A 290 14.88 -20.53 14.47
N TYR A 291 14.82 -19.23 14.78
CA TYR A 291 14.42 -18.73 16.09
C TYR A 291 12.97 -19.11 16.45
N GLU A 292 12.04 -19.01 15.50
CA GLU A 292 10.64 -19.46 15.65
C GLU A 292 10.57 -20.96 15.96
N ALA A 293 11.37 -21.78 15.27
CA ALA A 293 11.42 -23.22 15.52
C ALA A 293 11.97 -23.58 16.91
N GLU A 294 12.92 -22.80 17.44
CA GLU A 294 13.55 -23.06 18.75
C GLU A 294 12.74 -22.53 19.93
N THR A 295 12.08 -21.38 19.76
CA THR A 295 11.45 -20.64 20.88
C THR A 295 9.93 -20.56 20.79
N GLY A 296 9.34 -20.87 19.63
CA GLY A 296 7.93 -20.64 19.34
C GLY A 296 7.57 -19.18 19.09
N VAL A 297 8.52 -18.24 19.18
CA VAL A 297 8.28 -16.81 18.96
C VAL A 297 8.57 -16.44 17.51
N LYS A 298 7.55 -15.92 16.83
CA LYS A 298 7.64 -15.48 15.43
C LYS A 298 8.00 -14.00 15.36
N TYR A 299 9.12 -13.70 14.69
CA TYR A 299 9.51 -12.33 14.34
C TYR A 299 9.34 -12.05 12.85
N ASN A 300 8.72 -10.91 12.54
CA ASN A 300 8.69 -10.31 11.22
C ASN A 300 9.74 -9.19 11.11
N ILE A 301 10.79 -9.45 10.35
CA ILE A 301 11.92 -8.53 10.16
C ILE A 301 11.55 -7.20 9.48
N TYR A 302 10.33 -7.05 8.98
CA TYR A 302 9.85 -5.84 8.32
C TYR A 302 8.85 -5.04 9.17
N ASP A 303 8.23 -5.69 10.15
CA ASP A 303 7.06 -5.17 10.85
C ASP A 303 7.23 -5.17 12.38
N ASP A 304 8.32 -5.72 12.92
CA ASP A 304 8.49 -5.81 14.39
C ASP A 304 9.45 -4.74 14.94
N GLY A 305 9.91 -3.79 14.11
CA GLY A 305 10.76 -2.68 14.55
C GLY A 305 12.10 -3.11 15.16
N LEU A 306 12.70 -4.20 14.66
CA LEU A 306 13.94 -4.73 15.21
C LEU A 306 15.08 -3.73 15.03
N LYS A 307 15.98 -3.64 16.02
CA LYS A 307 17.25 -2.91 15.90
C LYS A 307 18.36 -3.92 15.65
N ILE A 308 18.92 -3.92 14.44
CA ILE A 308 19.89 -4.89 13.97
C ILE A 308 21.26 -4.24 13.97
N TYR A 309 22.12 -4.65 14.90
CA TYR A 309 23.50 -4.18 14.99
C TYR A 309 24.42 -5.09 14.20
N THR A 310 25.28 -4.50 13.37
CA THR A 310 26.19 -5.22 12.47
C THR A 310 27.64 -4.88 12.78
N THR A 311 28.56 -5.64 12.20
CA THR A 311 30.00 -5.43 12.37
C THR A 311 30.63 -4.52 11.32
N ILE A 312 29.85 -4.05 10.33
CA ILE A 312 30.36 -3.17 9.29
C ILE A 312 30.67 -1.80 9.89
N ASP A 313 31.87 -1.29 9.64
CA ASP A 313 32.23 0.10 9.92
C ASP A 313 31.73 1.00 8.77
N SER A 314 31.00 2.07 9.11
CA SER A 314 30.38 2.93 8.09
C SER A 314 31.41 3.65 7.21
N LYS A 315 32.57 4.04 7.77
CA LYS A 315 33.61 4.77 7.02
C LYS A 315 34.36 3.83 6.08
N LEU A 316 34.68 2.61 6.54
CA LEU A 316 35.33 1.61 5.68
C LEU A 316 34.40 1.20 4.52
N GLN A 317 33.11 1.05 4.78
CA GLN A 317 32.13 0.74 3.74
C GLN A 317 32.03 1.86 2.71
N GLU A 318 32.03 3.13 3.15
CA GLU A 318 32.05 4.29 2.26
C GLU A 318 33.28 4.26 1.33
N TYR A 319 34.48 4.05 1.88
CA TYR A 319 35.70 3.94 1.06
C TYR A 319 35.66 2.76 0.08
N ALA A 320 35.11 1.63 0.48
CA ALA A 320 34.94 0.47 -0.40
C ALA A 320 34.00 0.79 -1.57
N GLU A 321 32.86 1.44 -1.31
CA GLU A 321 31.90 1.85 -2.34
C GLU A 321 32.50 2.90 -3.28
N MET A 322 33.24 3.88 -2.74
CA MET A 322 33.97 4.85 -3.54
C MET A 322 34.99 4.19 -4.46
N ALA A 323 35.75 3.20 -3.96
CA ALA A 323 36.71 2.46 -4.76
C ALA A 323 36.03 1.70 -5.90
N VAL A 324 34.94 0.97 -5.61
CA VAL A 324 34.15 0.27 -6.63
C VAL A 324 33.64 1.26 -7.68
N ASN A 325 32.97 2.35 -7.28
CA ASN A 325 32.45 3.34 -8.22
C ASN A 325 33.53 3.96 -9.11
N LYS A 326 34.71 4.26 -8.53
CA LYS A 326 35.85 4.85 -9.25
C LYS A 326 36.43 3.88 -10.29
N HIS A 327 36.53 2.60 -9.96
CA HIS A 327 37.21 1.62 -10.81
C HIS A 327 36.27 0.93 -11.82
N MET A 328 35.02 0.66 -11.43
CA MET A 328 34.09 -0.10 -12.25
C MET A 328 33.69 0.64 -13.54
N ALA A 329 33.58 1.97 -13.51
CA ALA A 329 33.32 2.73 -14.73
C ALA A 329 34.41 2.50 -15.80
N LYS A 330 35.68 2.46 -15.39
CA LYS A 330 36.81 2.20 -16.30
C LYS A 330 36.83 0.74 -16.77
N LEU A 331 36.58 -0.20 -15.87
CA LEU A 331 36.53 -1.64 -16.21
C LEU A 331 35.38 -1.93 -17.17
N GLN A 332 34.24 -1.28 -16.99
CA GLN A 332 33.09 -1.39 -17.88
C GLN A 332 33.42 -0.90 -19.30
N ASP A 333 34.08 0.25 -19.42
CA ASP A 333 34.51 0.79 -20.72
C ASP A 333 35.52 -0.15 -21.42
N GLN A 334 36.43 -0.75 -20.65
CA GLN A 334 37.38 -1.75 -21.15
C GLN A 334 36.67 -3.02 -21.62
N PHE A 335 35.73 -3.53 -20.84
CA PHE A 335 34.92 -4.70 -21.19
C PHE A 335 34.11 -4.49 -22.47
N TRP A 336 33.46 -3.33 -22.62
CA TRP A 336 32.75 -2.99 -23.86
C TRP A 336 33.67 -2.84 -25.07
N SER A 337 34.87 -2.29 -24.86
CA SER A 337 35.89 -2.19 -25.92
C SER A 337 36.37 -3.57 -26.37
N GLU A 338 36.57 -4.49 -25.44
CA GLU A 338 36.99 -5.86 -25.76
C GLU A 338 35.91 -6.67 -26.46
N THR A 339 34.67 -6.62 -25.97
CA THR A 339 33.52 -7.30 -26.60
C THR A 339 33.30 -6.79 -28.02
N LYS A 340 33.38 -5.47 -28.23
CA LYS A 340 33.34 -4.86 -29.57
C LYS A 340 34.52 -5.32 -30.45
N ARG A 341 35.75 -5.34 -29.92
CA ARG A 341 36.94 -5.80 -30.65
C ARG A 341 36.83 -7.26 -31.09
N ARG A 342 36.26 -8.13 -30.25
CA ARG A 342 36.08 -9.55 -30.54
C ARG A 342 34.90 -9.84 -31.47
N ASN A 343 34.03 -8.84 -31.71
CA ASN A 343 32.77 -8.98 -32.44
C ASN A 343 31.96 -10.20 -31.96
N LYS A 344 31.97 -10.42 -30.64
CA LYS A 344 31.34 -11.57 -30.00
C LYS A 344 30.69 -11.13 -28.71
N ASP A 345 29.42 -11.49 -28.56
CA ASP A 345 28.68 -11.17 -27.35
C ASP A 345 29.28 -11.90 -26.13
N PRO A 346 29.23 -11.30 -24.93
CA PRO A 346 29.79 -11.89 -23.72
C PRO A 346 28.84 -12.91 -23.05
N TRP A 347 28.15 -13.72 -23.85
CA TRP A 347 27.18 -14.68 -23.33
C TRP A 347 27.83 -16.04 -23.11
N TYR A 348 27.90 -16.47 -21.85
CA TYR A 348 28.46 -17.76 -21.48
C TYR A 348 27.56 -18.44 -20.43
N SER A 349 27.53 -19.76 -20.44
CA SER A 349 26.84 -20.60 -19.46
C SER A 349 27.75 -21.71 -18.97
N GLU A 350 27.57 -22.12 -17.72
CA GLU A 350 28.24 -23.26 -17.12
C GLU A 350 27.69 -24.57 -17.70
N ASP A 351 28.59 -25.47 -18.15
CA ASP A 351 28.23 -26.81 -18.63
C ASP A 351 28.13 -27.83 -17.48
N GLU A 352 27.84 -29.10 -17.79
CA GLU A 352 27.69 -30.17 -16.79
C GLU A 352 28.97 -30.44 -15.96
N ARG A 353 30.13 -29.95 -16.42
CA ARG A 353 31.43 -30.12 -15.78
C ARG A 353 31.87 -28.88 -15.00
N GLY A 354 31.10 -27.79 -15.06
CA GLY A 354 31.45 -26.51 -14.46
C GLY A 354 32.22 -25.56 -15.38
N ASP A 355 32.43 -25.91 -16.66
CA ASP A 355 33.18 -25.10 -17.60
C ASP A 355 32.30 -24.03 -18.25
N MET A 356 32.82 -22.80 -18.40
CA MET A 356 32.09 -21.69 -19.03
C MET A 356 32.14 -21.80 -20.56
N VAL A 357 31.01 -22.15 -21.18
CA VAL A 357 30.87 -22.31 -22.64
C VAL A 357 30.08 -21.15 -23.24
N TYR A 358 30.46 -20.72 -24.45
CA TYR A 358 29.75 -19.65 -25.16
C TYR A 358 28.30 -20.06 -25.48
N ASP A 359 27.36 -19.18 -25.14
CA ASP A 359 25.92 -19.46 -25.22
C ASP A 359 25.13 -18.27 -25.78
N PRO A 360 24.90 -18.23 -27.10
CA PRO A 360 24.09 -17.20 -27.76
C PRO A 360 22.65 -17.08 -27.24
N GLU A 361 22.09 -18.17 -26.69
CA GLU A 361 20.69 -18.24 -26.25
C GLU A 361 20.51 -17.76 -24.80
N TYR A 362 21.58 -17.38 -24.12
CA TYR A 362 21.54 -16.88 -22.76
C TYR A 362 20.49 -15.77 -22.57
N PRO A 363 20.42 -14.69 -23.38
CA PRO A 363 19.41 -13.64 -23.18
C PRO A 363 17.98 -14.17 -23.32
N ASN A 364 17.74 -15.08 -24.27
CA ASN A 364 16.45 -15.70 -24.52
C ASN A 364 15.99 -16.60 -23.37
N ARG A 365 16.91 -17.30 -22.69
CA ARG A 365 16.56 -18.02 -21.45
C ARG A 365 16.27 -17.07 -20.31
N MET A 366 17.11 -16.04 -20.13
CA MET A 366 16.94 -15.10 -19.04
C MET A 366 15.63 -14.31 -19.13
N ILE A 367 15.22 -13.87 -20.33
CA ILE A 367 13.96 -13.14 -20.51
C ILE A 367 12.75 -13.99 -20.12
N ARG A 368 12.77 -15.30 -20.38
CA ARG A 368 11.68 -16.23 -20.03
C ARG A 368 11.46 -16.33 -18.52
N GLY A 369 12.52 -16.10 -17.73
CA GLY A 369 12.47 -16.05 -16.27
C GLY A 369 11.83 -14.79 -15.70
N THR A 370 11.63 -13.72 -16.50
CA THR A 370 11.15 -12.43 -16.01
C THR A 370 9.64 -12.38 -15.77
N GLU A 371 9.19 -11.54 -14.82
CA GLU A 371 7.76 -11.29 -14.59
C GLU A 371 7.05 -10.75 -15.83
N ARG A 372 7.74 -9.89 -16.59
CA ARG A 372 7.23 -9.34 -17.85
C ARG A 372 6.87 -10.45 -18.84
N TYR A 373 7.77 -11.41 -19.04
CA TYR A 373 7.50 -12.55 -19.92
C TYR A 373 6.30 -13.38 -19.42
N ARG A 374 6.22 -13.65 -18.12
CA ARG A 374 5.09 -14.40 -17.53
C ARG A 374 3.76 -13.65 -17.72
N HIS A 375 3.76 -12.33 -17.57
CA HIS A 375 2.58 -11.50 -17.81
C HIS A 375 2.15 -11.54 -19.27
N LEU A 376 3.08 -11.35 -20.22
CA LEU A 376 2.81 -11.43 -21.66
C LEU A 376 2.31 -12.82 -22.06
N LYS A 377 2.92 -13.89 -21.53
CA LYS A 377 2.48 -15.27 -21.76
C LYS A 377 1.03 -15.49 -21.33
N LYS A 378 0.64 -14.94 -20.17
CA LYS A 378 -0.74 -15.01 -19.68
C LYS A 378 -1.70 -14.18 -20.52
N GLN A 379 -1.31 -12.95 -20.89
CA GLN A 379 -2.12 -12.02 -21.66
C GLN A 379 -2.41 -12.55 -23.08
N PHE A 380 -1.40 -13.09 -23.76
CA PHE A 380 -1.48 -13.56 -25.14
C PHE A 380 -1.68 -15.07 -25.26
N LYS A 381 -2.09 -15.76 -24.19
CA LYS A 381 -2.34 -17.21 -24.16
C LYS A 381 -1.18 -18.03 -24.75
N SER A 382 0.05 -17.65 -24.45
CA SER A 382 1.29 -18.26 -24.97
C SER A 382 1.52 -18.15 -26.49
N ASN A 383 0.86 -17.22 -27.19
CA ASN A 383 1.20 -16.89 -28.59
C ASN A 383 2.62 -16.30 -28.65
N LYS A 384 3.53 -16.99 -29.38
CA LYS A 384 4.95 -16.64 -29.45
C LYS A 384 5.19 -15.30 -30.15
N ASP A 385 4.60 -15.11 -31.32
CA ASP A 385 4.81 -13.92 -32.16
C ASP A 385 4.40 -12.64 -31.44
N SER A 386 3.26 -12.67 -30.75
CA SER A 386 2.81 -11.53 -29.95
C SER A 386 3.75 -11.24 -28.78
N ILE A 387 4.20 -12.28 -28.06
CA ILE A 387 5.15 -12.11 -26.94
C ILE A 387 6.45 -11.50 -27.46
N GLU A 388 6.99 -12.02 -28.56
CA GLU A 388 8.23 -11.54 -29.18
C GLU A 388 8.10 -10.09 -29.66
N TYR A 389 6.98 -9.74 -30.29
CA TYR A 389 6.69 -8.36 -30.69
C TYR A 389 6.78 -7.39 -29.49
N TYR A 390 6.11 -7.71 -28.37
CA TYR A 390 6.12 -6.83 -27.20
C TYR A 390 7.45 -6.83 -26.42
N LEU A 391 8.26 -7.88 -26.53
CA LEU A 391 9.61 -7.92 -25.97
C LEU A 391 10.61 -7.10 -26.77
N ASN A 392 10.38 -6.93 -28.07
CA ASN A 392 11.23 -6.14 -28.96
C ASN A 392 10.68 -4.71 -29.21
N LYS A 393 9.49 -4.39 -28.70
CA LYS A 393 8.90 -3.05 -28.82
C LYS A 393 9.63 -2.05 -27.90
N PRO A 394 10.18 -0.94 -28.43
CA PRO A 394 10.85 0.06 -27.61
C PRO A 394 9.88 0.74 -26.62
N VAL A 395 10.35 0.92 -25.39
CA VAL A 395 9.63 1.63 -24.34
C VAL A 395 10.59 2.54 -23.59
N SER A 396 10.10 3.70 -23.13
CA SER A 396 10.88 4.58 -22.28
C SER A 396 11.21 3.88 -20.96
N MET A 397 12.48 3.91 -20.57
CA MET A 397 12.97 3.31 -19.33
C MET A 397 14.24 4.01 -18.84
N LYS A 398 14.59 3.74 -17.58
CA LYS A 398 15.81 4.22 -16.94
C LYS A 398 16.73 3.04 -16.67
N LEU A 399 17.97 3.10 -17.11
CA LEU A 399 18.97 2.04 -16.94
C LEU A 399 20.14 2.51 -16.08
N PHE A 400 20.65 1.60 -15.25
CA PHE A 400 21.84 1.86 -14.44
C PHE A 400 23.10 1.93 -15.31
N SER A 401 23.97 2.90 -15.06
CA SER A 401 25.35 2.85 -15.54
C SER A 401 26.30 3.31 -14.43
N TRP A 402 27.55 2.86 -14.50
CA TRP A 402 28.60 3.29 -13.56
C TRP A 402 28.89 4.80 -13.61
N LYS A 403 28.40 5.53 -14.63
CA LYS A 403 28.50 6.99 -14.76
C LYS A 403 27.21 7.72 -14.33
N GLY A 404 26.23 6.99 -13.81
CA GLY A 404 24.89 7.50 -13.46
C GLY A 404 23.79 6.84 -14.28
N ASP A 405 22.54 6.95 -13.82
CA ASP A 405 21.41 6.40 -14.54
C ASP A 405 21.18 7.10 -15.89
N ILE A 406 20.79 6.34 -16.90
CA ILE A 406 20.56 6.80 -18.27
C ILE A 406 19.08 6.61 -18.61
N ASP A 407 18.38 7.70 -18.92
CA ASP A 407 17.04 7.64 -19.50
C ASP A 407 17.15 7.31 -20.99
N THR A 408 16.47 6.25 -21.42
CA THR A 408 16.60 5.71 -22.78
C THR A 408 15.32 5.06 -23.28
N ILE A 409 15.26 4.85 -24.60
CA ILE A 409 14.17 4.14 -25.26
C ILE A 409 14.76 2.84 -25.82
N LEU A 410 14.49 1.74 -25.14
CA LEU A 410 14.99 0.42 -25.52
C LEU A 410 13.88 -0.62 -25.49
N SER A 411 14.08 -1.73 -26.19
CA SER A 411 13.20 -2.88 -26.04
C SER A 411 13.47 -3.58 -24.70
N PRO A 412 12.48 -4.25 -24.10
CA PRO A 412 12.70 -5.12 -22.94
C PRO A 412 13.83 -6.15 -23.14
N MET A 413 14.01 -6.65 -24.37
CA MET A 413 15.11 -7.56 -24.70
C MET A 413 16.48 -6.88 -24.64
N ASP A 414 16.62 -5.70 -25.26
CA ASP A 414 17.88 -4.97 -25.30
C ASP A 414 18.28 -4.44 -23.91
N SER A 415 17.28 -4.02 -23.13
CA SER A 415 17.44 -3.68 -21.72
C SER A 415 18.00 -4.85 -20.89
N LEU A 416 17.48 -6.06 -21.10
CA LEU A 416 17.98 -7.25 -20.42
C LEU A 416 19.42 -7.54 -20.83
N LYS A 417 19.75 -7.47 -22.12
CA LYS A 417 21.12 -7.66 -22.62
C LYS A 417 22.07 -6.65 -22.00
N TYR A 418 21.72 -5.37 -22.05
CA TYR A 418 22.52 -4.29 -21.45
C TYR A 418 22.78 -4.56 -19.96
N THR A 419 21.73 -4.86 -19.20
CA THR A 419 21.83 -5.12 -17.75
C THR A 419 22.71 -6.34 -17.44
N LYS A 420 22.74 -7.35 -18.32
CA LYS A 420 23.60 -8.52 -18.20
C LYS A 420 25.05 -8.30 -18.62
N GLN A 421 25.35 -7.16 -19.25
CA GLN A 421 26.69 -6.74 -19.61
C GLN A 421 27.31 -5.76 -18.61
N ILE A 422 26.53 -5.27 -17.64
CA ILE A 422 27.05 -4.49 -16.54
C ILE A 422 27.84 -5.41 -15.61
N LEU A 423 29.12 -5.06 -15.39
CA LEU A 423 30.02 -5.71 -14.45
C LEU A 423 29.64 -5.42 -13.01
#